data_AF-A0A939QWZ4-F1
#
_entry.id   AF-A0A939QWZ4-F1
#
_cell.length_a   1.000
_cell.length_b   1.000
_cell.length_c   1.000
_cell.angle_alpha   90.00
_cell.angle_beta   90.00
_cell.angle_gamma   90.00
#
_symmetry.space_group_name_H-M   'P 1'
#
loop_
_entity.id
_entity.type
_entity.pdbx_description
1 polymer ?
#
loop_
_entity_poly.entity_id
_entity_poly.type
_entity_poly.pdbx_seq_one_letter_code
_entity_poly.pdbx_strand_id
1 'polypeptide(L)' 'MPEVREHDPLHIHVEGKGGIAKYDYDDLSNRFFKNYTKGITTADQKRIEEIINENADIIIAAWNRYFGVDDQDSEDYFF' A
#
# COMPACT_ATOMS: atom_id res chain seq x y z
N MET A 1 12.68 1.94 -21.63
CA MET A 1 11.27 1.75 -21.24
C MET A 1 11.28 1.80 -19.73
N PRO A 2 10.62 2.76 -19.05
CA PRO A 2 10.64 2.76 -17.60
C PRO A 2 9.88 1.51 -17.13
N GLU A 3 10.57 0.65 -16.39
CA GLU A 3 9.96 -0.49 -15.71
C GLU A 3 8.96 0.07 -14.70
N VAL A 4 7.67 -0.17 -14.92
CA VAL A 4 6.66 0.10 -13.90
C VAL A 4 6.93 -0.93 -12.80
N ARG A 5 7.58 -0.47 -11.71
CA ARG A 5 7.92 -1.31 -10.56
C ARG A 5 6.63 -1.99 -10.09
N GLU A 6 6.60 -3.32 -9.99
CA GLU A 6 5.39 -4.08 -9.59
C GLU A 6 4.81 -3.69 -8.20
N HIS A 7 5.58 -2.91 -7.45
CA HIS A 7 5.24 -2.41 -6.13
C HIS A 7 4.66 -0.99 -6.16
N ASP A 8 4.68 -0.32 -7.28
CA ASP A 8 4.18 1.05 -7.42
C ASP A 8 2.78 1.01 -8.06
N PRO A 9 1.70 1.42 -7.37
CA PRO A 9 1.65 2.14 -6.07
C PRO A 9 1.58 1.25 -4.82
N LEU A 10 1.85 1.86 -3.64
CA LEU A 10 1.66 1.26 -2.31
C LEU A 10 0.25 0.67 -2.20
N HIS A 11 0.18 -0.62 -1.88
CA HIS A 11 -1.08 -1.34 -1.71
C HIS A 11 -1.02 -2.32 -0.53
N ILE A 12 -2.15 -2.54 0.11
CA ILE A 12 -2.35 -3.45 1.23
C ILE A 12 -3.27 -4.58 0.78
N HIS A 13 -2.80 -5.82 0.96
CA HIS A 13 -3.62 -7.01 0.83
C HIS A 13 -3.99 -7.55 2.22
N VAL A 14 -5.30 -7.72 2.44
CA VAL A 14 -5.83 -8.30 3.68
C VAL A 14 -6.53 -9.60 3.33
N GLU A 15 -6.05 -10.72 3.87
CA GLU A 15 -6.62 -12.05 3.66
C GLU A 15 -7.01 -12.69 4.99
N GLY A 16 -8.18 -13.33 5.06
CA GLY A 16 -8.63 -14.00 6.28
C GLY A 16 -9.97 -14.70 6.13
N LYS A 17 -10.14 -15.86 6.79
CA LYS A 17 -11.37 -16.68 6.76
C LYS A 17 -11.91 -16.98 5.34
N GLY A 18 -11.02 -17.06 4.34
CA GLY A 18 -11.41 -17.27 2.93
C GLY A 18 -11.89 -16.02 2.19
N GLY A 19 -11.80 -14.84 2.81
CA GLY A 19 -12.02 -13.54 2.20
C GLY A 19 -10.71 -12.80 1.90
N ILE A 20 -10.77 -11.88 0.95
CA ILE A 20 -9.67 -11.02 0.52
C ILE A 20 -10.17 -9.59 0.31
N ALA A 21 -9.41 -8.61 0.77
CA ALA A 21 -9.57 -7.20 0.43
C ALA A 21 -8.24 -6.62 -0.04
N LYS A 22 -8.32 -5.70 -0.99
CA LYS A 22 -7.19 -4.94 -1.50
C LYS A 22 -7.48 -3.46 -1.36
N TYR A 23 -6.51 -2.73 -0.82
CA TYR A 23 -6.57 -1.30 -0.64
C TYR A 23 -5.35 -0.68 -1.31
N ASP A 24 -5.59 0.32 -2.14
CA ASP A 24 -4.52 1.07 -2.79
C ASP A 24 -4.36 2.40 -2.09
N TYR A 25 -3.14 2.94 -2.11
CA TYR A 25 -2.83 4.25 -1.58
C TYR A 25 -2.97 5.32 -2.65
N ASP A 26 -3.65 6.41 -2.31
CA ASP A 26 -3.69 7.62 -3.13
C ASP A 26 -2.79 8.68 -2.51
N ASP A 27 -1.66 8.96 -3.17
CA ASP A 27 -0.69 9.97 -2.74
C ASP A 27 -1.28 11.39 -2.71
N LEU A 28 -2.27 11.69 -3.57
CA LEU A 28 -2.86 13.03 -3.64
C LEU A 28 -3.77 13.31 -2.45
N SER A 29 -4.56 12.32 -2.04
CA SER A 29 -5.45 12.45 -0.88
C SER A 29 -4.83 11.96 0.42
N ASN A 30 -3.63 11.37 0.36
CA ASN A 30 -2.90 10.77 1.49
C ASN A 30 -3.74 9.73 2.25
N ARG A 31 -4.46 8.87 1.50
CA ARG A 31 -5.43 7.93 2.06
C ARG A 31 -5.45 6.61 1.30
N PHE A 32 -5.73 5.54 2.05
CA PHE A 32 -6.05 4.24 1.47
C PHE A 32 -7.51 4.18 1.03
N PHE A 33 -7.75 3.61 -0.16
CA PHE A 33 -9.08 3.35 -0.67
C PHE A 33 -9.24 1.89 -1.06
N LYS A 34 -10.43 1.35 -0.84
CA LYS A 34 -10.74 -0.05 -1.17
C LYS A 34 -10.86 -0.22 -2.68
N ASN A 35 -9.98 -1.03 -3.26
CA ASN A 35 -10.02 -1.39 -4.68
C ASN A 35 -10.80 -2.69 -4.91
N TYR A 36 -10.56 -3.71 -4.08
CA TYR A 36 -11.20 -5.01 -4.23
C TYR A 36 -11.66 -5.59 -2.89
N THR A 37 -12.77 -6.31 -2.89
CA THR A 37 -13.17 -7.15 -1.76
C THR A 37 -13.97 -8.36 -2.23
N LYS A 38 -13.72 -9.51 -1.63
CA LYS A 38 -14.47 -10.74 -1.86
C LYS A 38 -14.49 -11.56 -0.57
N GLY A 39 -15.66 -12.07 -0.20
CA GLY A 39 -15.79 -12.98 0.95
C GLY A 39 -15.55 -12.34 2.31
N ILE A 40 -15.61 -11.01 2.41
CA ILE A 40 -15.45 -10.25 3.67
C ILE A 40 -16.80 -9.64 4.05
N THR A 41 -17.17 -9.73 5.32
CA THR A 41 -18.41 -9.15 5.84
C THR A 41 -18.29 -7.64 5.99
N THR A 42 -19.41 -6.91 5.99
CA THR A 42 -19.39 -5.45 6.20
C THR A 42 -18.76 -5.06 7.54
N ALA A 43 -18.98 -5.85 8.59
CA ALA A 43 -18.40 -5.59 9.91
C ALA A 43 -16.87 -5.76 9.90
N ASP A 44 -16.38 -6.84 9.27
CA ASP A 44 -14.94 -7.08 9.11
C ASP A 44 -14.30 -6.01 8.22
N GLN A 45 -14.97 -5.62 7.13
CA GLN A 45 -14.48 -4.58 6.23
C GLN A 45 -14.29 -3.24 6.96
N LYS A 46 -15.26 -2.83 7.79
CA LYS A 46 -15.16 -1.60 8.58
C LYS A 46 -13.97 -1.67 9.54
N ARG A 47 -13.77 -2.80 10.20
CA ARG A 47 -12.66 -3.02 11.13
C ARG A 47 -11.31 -2.99 10.40
N ILE A 48 -11.23 -3.55 9.20
CA ILE A 48 -10.02 -3.49 8.36
C ILE A 48 -9.70 -2.03 8.01
N GLU A 49 -10.70 -1.26 7.59
CA GLU A 49 -10.52 0.17 7.26
C GLU A 49 -10.09 1.00 8.48
N GLU A 50 -10.65 0.73 9.66
CA GLU A 50 -10.24 1.39 10.92
C GLU A 50 -8.76 1.11 11.21
N ILE A 51 -8.33 -0.15 11.16
CA ILE A 51 -6.93 -0.54 11.43
C ILE A 51 -5.97 0.08 10.40
N ILE A 52 -6.32 0.06 9.10
CA ILE A 52 -5.49 0.66 8.05
C ILE A 52 -5.34 2.16 8.28
N ASN A 53 -6.43 2.86 8.62
CA ASN A 53 -6.37 4.31 8.85
C ASN A 53 -5.58 4.66 10.12
N GLU A 54 -5.78 3.91 11.22
CA GLU A 54 -5.06 4.12 12.48
C GLU A 54 -3.55 3.91 12.35
N ASN A 55 -3.13 3.05 11.41
CA ASN A 55 -1.74 2.68 11.20
C ASN A 55 -1.16 3.25 9.90
N ALA A 56 -1.87 4.15 9.21
CA ALA A 56 -1.48 4.65 7.89
C ALA A 56 -0.06 5.24 7.92
N ASP A 57 0.25 6.07 8.93
CA ASP A 57 1.57 6.68 9.09
C ASP A 57 2.70 5.65 9.20
N ILE A 58 2.46 4.56 9.95
CA ILE A 58 3.44 3.49 10.15
C ILE A 58 3.63 2.69 8.85
N ILE A 59 2.53 2.42 8.14
CA ILE A 59 2.55 1.67 6.87
C ILE A 59 3.31 2.46 5.80
N ILE A 60 2.99 3.75 5.65
CA ILE A 60 3.65 4.66 4.71
C ILE A 60 5.13 4.83 5.07
N ALA A 61 5.45 5.05 6.36
CA ALA A 61 6.84 5.18 6.80
C ALA A 61 7.65 3.91 6.57
N ALA A 62 7.07 2.73 6.82
CA ALA A 62 7.70 1.45 6.52
C ALA A 62 7.94 1.29 5.01
N TRP A 63 6.92 1.59 4.20
CA TRP A 63 7.03 1.55 2.75
C TRP A 63 8.13 2.47 2.21
N ASN A 64 8.11 3.74 2.62
CA ASN A 64 9.12 4.73 2.24
C ASN A 64 10.52 4.35 2.74
N ARG A 65 10.64 3.67 3.88
CA ARG A 65 11.93 3.16 4.35
C ARG A 65 12.47 2.02 3.48
N TYR A 66 11.59 1.16 2.97
CA TYR A 66 12.00 0.00 2.16
C TYR A 66 12.19 0.36 0.68
N PHE A 67 11.34 1.23 0.13
CA PHE A 67 11.31 1.57 -1.29
C PHE A 67 11.68 3.03 -1.60
N GLY A 68 11.56 3.94 -0.64
CA GLY A 68 11.88 5.37 -0.81
C GLY A 68 13.36 5.72 -0.75
N VAL A 69 14.26 4.72 -0.60
CA VAL A 69 15.71 4.91 -0.67
C VAL A 69 16.29 4.63 -2.07
N ASP A 70 15.52 4.01 -2.98
CA ASP A 70 15.99 3.60 -4.32
C ASP A 70 15.68 4.61 -5.44
N ASP A 71 15.20 5.81 -5.11
CA ASP A 71 14.97 6.90 -6.09
C ASP A 71 16.03 8.02 -6.03
N GLN A 72 17.09 7.85 -5.23
CA GLN A 72 18.25 8.75 -5.22
C GLN A 72 19.59 8.09 -5.62
N ASP A 73 19.61 6.78 -5.92
CA ASP A 73 20.84 6.07 -6.33
C ASP A 73 20.96 5.88 -7.85
N SER A 74 20.36 6.77 -8.66
CA SER A 74 20.54 6.79 -10.12
C SER A 74 21.52 7.84 -10.64
N GLU A 75 22.35 8.45 -9.78
CA GLU A 75 23.40 9.40 -10.22
C GLU A 75 24.83 9.06 -9.79
N ASP A 76 25.14 7.83 -9.37
CA ASP A 76 26.54 7.42 -9.12
C ASP A 76 26.92 6.13 -9.86
N TYR A 77 26.86 6.17 -11.19
CA TYR A 77 27.65 5.26 -12.04
C TYR A 77 28.00 5.96 -13.36
N PHE A 78 29.11 6.70 -13.39
CA PHE A 78 30.28 6.41 -14.21
C PHE A 78 31.36 7.48 -13.93
N PHE A 79 32.50 7.02 -13.41
CA PHE A 79 33.77 7.75 -13.29
C PHE A 79 34.26 8.28 -14.65
#